data_AF-A0A499UT44-F1
#
_entry.id   AF-A0A499UT44-F1
#
_cell.length_a   1.000
_cell.length_b   1.000
_cell.length_c   1.000
_cell.angle_alpha   90.00
_cell.angle_beta   90.00
_cell.angle_gamma   90.00
#
_symmetry.space_group_name_H-M   'P 1'
#
loop_
_entity.id
_entity.type
_entity.pdbx_description
1 polymer ?
#
loop_
_entity_poly.entity_id
_entity_poly.type
_entity_poly.pdbx_seq_one_letter_code
_entity_poly.pdbx_strand_id
1 'polypeptide(L)'
;MTAADLAERTVDTDEITQLMLAAHRERTGQGEVSPERVHTSTWTPASARKVRRRTFVRLDIDGEAVAVAKIPLSHSDPKLAGELEVLRSFQPPSPLGCPAPLDALGGGFTMSYLPGVDLPTAVTGVDTPDGLWQVLRPAVDRVVELHRSHPAVSSTPELALETAAHYVRTPEFGVQQADEALRTALLAPTHGDLGPWNVRCDPRDGTARVLDFEDYRATGIAAMDVVNLLITTALAVFPDYQERGFDWLYDQVFDGEHWFGSVLARGLDHYAAHTGQRPGRVLDLLPFTCQWLIERIEAEGRDTSRLFYRPFRERYLERRPTVNGRIHV
;
A
#
# COMPACT_ATOMS: atom_id res chain seq x y z
N MET A 1 25.67 -8.66 -5.82
CA MET A 1 24.70 -9.72 -6.14
C MET A 1 25.48 -10.98 -6.44
N THR A 2 25.31 -12.01 -5.62
CA THR A 2 26.08 -13.25 -5.66
C THR A 2 25.26 -14.38 -6.29
N ALA A 3 25.91 -15.47 -6.72
CA ALA A 3 25.19 -16.66 -7.23
C ALA A 3 24.26 -17.29 -6.18
N ALA A 4 24.55 -17.10 -4.89
CA ALA A 4 23.68 -17.53 -3.79
C ALA A 4 22.39 -16.69 -3.68
N ASP A 5 22.41 -15.41 -4.09
CA ASP A 5 21.20 -14.57 -4.09
C ASP A 5 20.18 -14.99 -5.17
N LEU A 6 20.63 -15.76 -6.16
CA LEU A 6 19.82 -16.29 -7.27
C LEU A 6 19.35 -17.73 -7.05
N ALA A 7 19.90 -18.44 -6.06
CA ALA A 7 19.45 -19.78 -5.69
C ALA A 7 18.21 -19.67 -4.80
N GLU A 8 17.10 -20.29 -5.24
CA GLU A 8 15.86 -20.29 -4.47
C GLU A 8 15.91 -21.34 -3.36
N ARG A 9 15.43 -20.94 -2.17
CA ARG A 9 15.25 -21.84 -1.04
C ARG A 9 14.05 -22.74 -1.29
N THR A 10 14.19 -24.03 -0.98
CA THR A 10 13.05 -24.93 -0.85
C THR A 10 12.28 -24.59 0.42
N VAL A 11 10.95 -24.59 0.34
CA VAL A 11 10.06 -24.34 1.48
C VAL A 11 9.37 -25.64 1.88
N ASP A 12 9.65 -26.12 3.08
CA ASP A 12 8.95 -27.26 3.69
C ASP A 12 7.56 -26.78 4.16
N THR A 13 6.52 -27.11 3.40
CA THR A 13 5.16 -26.65 3.72
C THR A 13 4.59 -27.38 4.94
N ASP A 14 5.04 -28.61 5.22
CA ASP A 14 4.55 -29.38 6.36
C ASP A 14 5.08 -28.80 7.67
N GLU A 15 6.37 -28.48 7.72
CA GLU A 15 6.99 -27.80 8.87
C GLU A 15 6.28 -26.46 9.15
N ILE A 16 6.06 -25.66 8.12
CA ILE A 16 5.38 -24.36 8.23
C ILE A 16 3.95 -24.52 8.72
N THR A 17 3.24 -25.53 8.23
CA THR A 17 1.87 -25.84 8.68
C THR A 17 1.82 -26.15 10.17
N GLN A 18 2.77 -26.95 10.68
CA GLN A 18 2.85 -27.25 12.10
C GLN A 18 3.13 -26.01 12.96
N LEU A 19 4.05 -25.15 12.51
CA LEU A 19 4.35 -23.88 13.20
C LEU A 19 3.13 -22.95 13.23
N MET A 20 2.41 -22.82 12.12
CA MET A 20 1.18 -22.01 12.05
C MET A 20 0.07 -22.56 12.97
N LEU A 21 -0.10 -23.89 13.02
CA LEU A 21 -1.05 -24.53 13.93
C LEU A 21 -0.70 -24.28 15.39
N ALA A 22 0.58 -24.38 15.75
CA ALA A 22 1.05 -24.10 17.11
C ALA A 22 0.74 -22.64 17.52
N ALA A 23 1.09 -21.67 16.66
CA ALA A 23 0.84 -20.26 16.93
C ALA A 23 -0.66 -19.92 17.01
N HIS A 24 -1.50 -20.55 16.16
CA HIS A 24 -2.96 -20.38 16.22
C HIS A 24 -3.55 -20.94 17.52
N ARG A 25 -3.08 -22.11 17.98
CA ARG A 25 -3.50 -22.71 19.25
C ARG A 25 -3.14 -21.83 20.45
N GLU A 26 -1.90 -21.34 20.49
CA GLU A 26 -1.45 -20.42 21.54
C GLU A 26 -2.33 -19.17 21.62
N ARG A 27 -2.64 -18.56 20.46
CA ARG A 27 -3.48 -17.36 20.39
C ARG A 27 -4.93 -17.59 20.82
N THR A 28 -5.52 -18.72 20.43
CA THR A 28 -6.97 -18.95 20.60
C THR A 28 -7.32 -19.78 21.83
N GLY A 29 -6.33 -20.44 22.45
CA GLY A 29 -6.56 -21.43 23.50
C GLY A 29 -7.27 -22.70 22.99
N GLN A 30 -7.41 -22.88 21.67
CA GLN A 30 -7.99 -24.09 21.10
C GLN A 30 -7.04 -25.28 21.29
N GLY A 31 -7.62 -26.45 21.58
CA GLY A 31 -6.89 -27.71 21.72
C GLY A 31 -6.36 -28.26 20.40
N GLU A 32 -5.91 -29.51 20.40
CA GLU A 32 -5.45 -30.16 19.18
C GLU A 32 -6.55 -30.20 18.11
N VAL A 33 -6.16 -29.89 16.87
CA VAL A 33 -7.02 -29.92 15.69
C VAL A 33 -6.67 -31.17 14.90
N SER A 34 -7.68 -31.98 14.58
CA SER A 34 -7.50 -33.20 13.77
C SER A 34 -6.92 -32.85 12.39
N PRO A 35 -5.95 -33.62 11.85
CA PRO A 35 -5.35 -33.38 10.54
C PRO A 35 -6.38 -33.27 9.40
N GLU A 36 -7.49 -34.01 9.48
CA GLU A 36 -8.56 -33.99 8.46
C GLU A 36 -9.29 -32.64 8.35
N ARG A 37 -9.19 -31.80 9.38
CA ARG A 37 -9.82 -30.46 9.44
C ARG A 37 -8.87 -29.37 8.96
N VAL A 38 -7.63 -29.72 8.65
CA VAL A 38 -6.56 -28.78 8.29
C VAL A 38 -6.31 -28.87 6.80
N HIS A 39 -6.37 -27.72 6.13
CA HIS A 39 -5.98 -27.61 4.72
C HIS A 39 -4.98 -26.48 4.56
N THR A 40 -4.02 -26.66 3.66
CA THR A 40 -3.07 -25.62 3.29
C THR A 40 -3.04 -25.40 1.78
N SER A 41 -2.79 -24.15 1.41
CA SER A 41 -2.59 -23.77 0.02
C SER A 41 -1.38 -22.86 -0.08
N THR A 42 -0.55 -23.10 -1.10
CA THR A 42 0.70 -22.36 -1.32
C THR A 42 0.62 -21.59 -2.63
N TRP A 43 1.07 -20.35 -2.63
CA TRP A 43 1.22 -19.57 -3.86
C TRP A 43 2.44 -18.66 -3.82
N THR A 44 3.05 -18.49 -5.00
CA THR A 44 4.13 -17.52 -5.23
C THR A 44 3.60 -16.51 -6.25
N PRO A 45 3.41 -15.23 -5.90
CA PRO A 45 2.96 -14.23 -6.84
C PRO A 45 3.88 -14.17 -8.07
N ALA A 46 3.26 -14.08 -9.25
CA ALA A 46 3.96 -13.88 -10.52
C ALA A 46 4.50 -12.44 -10.60
N SER A 47 5.60 -12.17 -9.90
CA SER A 47 6.23 -10.85 -9.89
C SER A 47 7.34 -10.77 -10.95
N ALA A 48 7.53 -9.59 -11.53
CA ALA A 48 8.69 -9.28 -12.36
C ALA A 48 10.03 -9.23 -11.57
N ARG A 49 9.98 -9.39 -10.23
CA ARG A 49 11.17 -9.39 -9.38
C ARG A 49 11.99 -10.64 -9.67
N LYS A 50 13.27 -10.43 -10.00
CA LYS A 50 14.26 -11.50 -10.15
C LYS A 50 14.97 -11.86 -8.83
N VAL A 51 14.73 -11.08 -7.77
CA VAL A 51 15.30 -11.23 -6.42
C VAL A 51 14.22 -10.91 -5.38
N ARG A 52 14.36 -11.43 -4.14
CA ARG A 52 13.36 -11.24 -3.06
C ARG A 52 11.97 -11.76 -3.44
N ARG A 53 11.93 -12.90 -4.13
CA ARG A 53 10.69 -13.64 -4.36
C ARG A 53 10.22 -14.22 -3.03
N ARG A 54 8.91 -14.30 -2.86
CA ARG A 54 8.27 -14.80 -1.64
C ARG A 54 7.18 -15.79 -1.99
N THR A 55 7.10 -16.85 -1.21
CA THR A 55 5.97 -17.76 -1.25
C THR A 55 5.11 -17.50 -0.02
N PHE A 56 3.84 -17.82 -0.16
CA PHE A 56 2.85 -17.68 0.89
C PHE A 56 2.18 -19.02 1.12
N VAL A 57 1.94 -19.35 2.39
CA VAL A 57 1.19 -20.55 2.80
C VAL A 57 -0.02 -20.08 3.58
N ARG A 58 -1.22 -20.40 3.12
CA ARG A 58 -2.46 -20.17 3.86
C ARG A 58 -2.81 -21.42 4.65
N LEU A 59 -3.22 -21.23 5.90
CA LEU A 59 -3.77 -22.26 6.77
C LEU A 59 -5.27 -22.07 6.90
N ASP A 60 -6.01 -23.12 6.56
CA ASP A 60 -7.45 -23.23 6.74
C ASP A 60 -7.75 -24.28 7.82
N ILE A 61 -8.67 -23.98 8.74
CA ILE A 61 -9.18 -24.90 9.76
C ILE A 61 -10.70 -24.93 9.61
N ASP A 62 -11.28 -26.12 9.47
CA ASP A 62 -12.73 -26.30 9.22
C ASP A 62 -13.26 -25.54 8.00
N GLY A 63 -12.40 -25.37 6.99
CA GLY A 63 -12.73 -24.60 5.79
C GLY A 63 -12.67 -23.08 5.97
N GLU A 64 -12.29 -22.57 7.14
CA GLU A 64 -12.06 -21.15 7.38
C GLU A 64 -10.56 -20.81 7.36
N ALA A 65 -10.19 -19.79 6.58
CA ALA A 65 -8.81 -19.30 6.56
C ALA A 65 -8.48 -18.55 7.86
N VAL A 66 -7.47 -19.03 8.58
CA VAL A 66 -7.12 -18.50 9.92
C VAL A 66 -5.77 -17.77 9.95
N ALA A 67 -4.82 -18.18 9.13
CA ALA A 67 -3.46 -17.64 9.13
C ALA A 67 -2.80 -17.70 7.75
N VAL A 68 -1.77 -16.87 7.56
CA VAL A 68 -0.90 -16.86 6.39
C VAL A 68 0.55 -16.78 6.85
N ALA A 69 1.42 -17.60 6.29
CA ALA A 69 2.87 -17.45 6.36
C ALA A 69 3.37 -16.70 5.13
N LYS A 70 4.27 -15.74 5.32
CA LYS A 70 5.02 -15.04 4.26
C LYS A 70 6.49 -15.41 4.39
N ILE A 71 7.03 -16.09 3.37
CA ILE A 71 8.32 -16.78 3.45
C ILE A 71 9.22 -16.33 2.29
N PRO A 72 10.48 -15.93 2.53
CA PRO A 72 11.37 -15.54 1.46
C PRO A 72 11.90 -16.78 0.73
N LEU A 73 11.88 -16.73 -0.59
CA LEU A 73 12.58 -17.71 -1.43
C LEU A 73 14.07 -17.33 -1.60
N SER A 74 14.42 -16.07 -1.37
CA SER A 74 15.82 -15.61 -1.34
C SER A 74 16.46 -15.86 0.03
N HIS A 75 17.78 -16.04 0.05
CA HIS A 75 18.56 -16.22 1.29
C HIS A 75 18.60 -14.98 2.19
N SER A 76 18.38 -13.79 1.63
CA SER A 76 18.24 -12.54 2.39
C SER A 76 17.06 -11.73 1.87
N ASP A 77 16.24 -11.21 2.79
CA ASP A 77 15.13 -10.30 2.50
C ASP A 77 14.92 -9.36 3.70
N PRO A 78 15.70 -8.26 3.79
CA PRO A 78 15.62 -7.35 4.93
C PRO A 78 14.27 -6.63 5.05
N LYS A 79 13.54 -6.48 3.94
CA LYS A 79 12.20 -5.87 3.95
C LYS A 79 11.20 -6.76 4.71
N LEU A 80 11.27 -8.07 4.50
CA LEU A 80 10.38 -9.01 5.16
C LEU A 80 10.65 -9.10 6.66
N ALA A 81 11.93 -9.04 7.07
CA ALA A 81 12.29 -8.99 8.48
C ALA A 81 11.77 -7.71 9.16
N GLY A 82 11.94 -6.55 8.51
CA GLY A 82 11.44 -5.27 9.01
C GLY A 82 9.91 -5.23 9.13
N GLU A 83 9.17 -5.84 8.21
CA GLU A 83 7.70 -5.88 8.26
C GLU A 83 7.16 -6.55 9.54
N LEU A 84 7.77 -7.66 9.98
CA LEU A 84 7.36 -8.31 11.23
C LEU A 84 7.53 -7.38 12.44
N GLU A 85 8.64 -6.65 12.50
CA GLU A 85 8.91 -5.69 13.58
C GLU A 85 7.89 -4.55 13.57
N VAL A 86 7.53 -4.06 12.39
CA VAL A 86 6.49 -3.04 12.22
C VAL A 86 5.14 -3.55 12.71
N LEU A 87 4.70 -4.73 12.27
CA LEU A 87 3.43 -5.31 12.70
C LEU A 87 3.38 -5.54 14.22
N ARG A 88 4.51 -5.92 14.84
CA ARG A 88 4.62 -6.06 16.30
C ARG A 88 4.63 -4.72 17.05
N SER A 89 5.03 -3.64 16.40
CA SER A 89 5.08 -2.29 16.99
C SER A 89 3.69 -1.64 17.13
N PHE A 90 2.70 -2.12 16.38
CA PHE A 90 1.35 -1.60 16.43
C PHE A 90 0.61 -2.05 17.70
N GLN A 91 0.16 -1.08 18.50
CA GLN A 91 -0.67 -1.35 19.68
C GLN A 91 -2.07 -1.80 19.28
N PRO A 92 -2.68 -2.79 19.97
CA PRO A 92 -4.09 -3.14 19.76
C PRO A 92 -5.05 -2.03 20.22
N PRO A 93 -6.15 -1.77 19.47
CA PRO A 93 -6.44 -2.29 18.15
C PRO A 93 -5.47 -1.70 17.10
N SER A 94 -4.94 -2.55 16.23
CA SER A 94 -3.95 -2.12 15.25
C SER A 94 -4.53 -1.03 14.34
N PRO A 95 -3.79 0.07 14.09
CA PRO A 95 -4.18 1.01 13.04
C PRO A 95 -4.37 0.23 11.74
N LEU A 96 -5.32 0.64 10.90
CA LEU A 96 -5.53 0.05 9.56
C LEU A 96 -6.18 -1.34 9.53
N GLY A 97 -6.54 -1.94 10.66
CA GLY A 97 -7.10 -3.30 10.69
C GLY A 97 -6.17 -4.36 10.08
N CYS A 98 -4.85 -4.13 10.18
CA CYS A 98 -3.79 -4.95 9.58
C CYS A 98 -3.71 -6.36 10.18
N PRO A 99 -2.96 -7.29 9.57
CA PRO A 99 -2.85 -8.64 10.11
C PRO A 99 -2.09 -8.63 11.44
N ALA A 100 -2.57 -9.40 12.41
CA ALA A 100 -1.87 -9.61 13.66
C ALA A 100 -0.67 -10.54 13.43
N PRO A 101 0.56 -10.16 13.83
CA PRO A 101 1.70 -11.07 13.76
C PRO A 101 1.46 -12.22 14.74
N LEU A 102 1.71 -13.45 14.29
CA LEU A 102 1.56 -14.65 15.12
C LEU A 102 2.93 -15.11 15.62
N ASP A 103 3.84 -15.47 14.71
CA ASP A 103 5.20 -15.88 15.08
C ASP A 103 6.23 -15.66 13.97
N ALA A 104 7.50 -15.60 14.34
CA ALA A 104 8.63 -15.54 13.41
C ALA A 104 8.93 -16.93 12.82
N LEU A 105 9.44 -16.95 11.59
CA LEU A 105 9.93 -18.16 10.91
C LEU A 105 11.40 -17.95 10.51
N GLY A 106 12.06 -19.00 10.01
CA GLY A 106 13.42 -18.95 9.46
C GLY A 106 13.58 -18.05 8.22
N GLY A 107 13.53 -16.73 8.43
CA GLY A 107 13.58 -15.67 7.41
C GLY A 107 12.23 -15.05 7.04
N GLY A 108 11.12 -15.56 7.56
CA GLY A 108 9.76 -15.07 7.28
C GLY A 108 8.94 -14.92 8.56
N PHE A 109 7.62 -14.87 8.43
CA PHE A 109 6.73 -14.83 9.59
C PHE A 109 5.32 -15.34 9.27
N THR A 110 4.57 -15.65 10.31
CA THR A 110 3.16 -16.02 10.28
C THR A 110 2.32 -14.87 10.81
N MET A 111 1.13 -14.69 10.23
CA MET A 111 0.20 -13.63 10.60
C MET A 111 -1.25 -14.11 10.46
N SER A 112 -2.19 -13.42 11.11
CA SER A 112 -3.61 -13.72 10.96
C SER A 112 -4.08 -13.52 9.52
N TYR A 113 -4.94 -14.39 9.02
CA TYR A 113 -5.57 -14.20 7.72
C TYR A 113 -6.48 -12.96 7.74
N LEU A 114 -6.42 -12.16 6.68
CA LEU A 114 -7.33 -11.03 6.47
C LEU A 114 -8.41 -11.41 5.46
N PRO A 115 -9.70 -11.40 5.86
CA PRO A 115 -10.79 -11.68 4.93
C PRO A 115 -11.00 -10.55 3.92
N GLY A 116 -11.88 -10.79 2.96
CA GLY A 116 -12.27 -9.84 1.93
C GLY A 116 -11.68 -10.16 0.56
N VAL A 117 -11.79 -9.19 -0.35
CA VAL A 117 -11.18 -9.19 -1.68
C VAL A 117 -10.25 -8.00 -1.81
N ASP A 118 -9.29 -8.06 -2.72
CA ASP A 118 -8.40 -6.93 -2.95
C ASP A 118 -9.19 -5.76 -3.55
N LEU A 119 -8.81 -4.52 -3.22
CA LEU A 119 -9.53 -3.32 -3.67
C LEU A 119 -9.75 -3.25 -5.19
N PRO A 120 -8.79 -3.63 -6.07
CA PRO A 120 -9.04 -3.67 -7.52
C PRO A 120 -10.22 -4.57 -7.90
N THR A 121 -10.40 -5.71 -7.22
CA THR A 121 -11.54 -6.60 -7.42
C THR A 121 -12.82 -5.97 -6.88
N ALA A 122 -12.76 -5.31 -5.71
CA ALA A 122 -13.92 -4.68 -5.10
C ALA A 122 -14.50 -3.51 -5.91
N VAL A 123 -13.65 -2.79 -6.67
CA VAL A 123 -14.09 -1.69 -7.55
C VAL A 123 -14.50 -2.14 -8.95
N THR A 124 -14.28 -3.42 -9.29
CA THR A 124 -14.64 -3.94 -10.61
C THR A 124 -16.16 -3.89 -10.80
N GLY A 125 -16.60 -3.25 -11.89
CA GLY A 125 -18.03 -3.12 -12.21
C GLY A 125 -18.77 -1.99 -11.48
N VAL A 126 -18.07 -1.17 -10.69
CA VAL A 126 -18.64 0.03 -10.09
C VAL A 126 -18.71 1.15 -11.13
N ASP A 127 -19.92 1.65 -11.40
CA ASP A 127 -20.22 2.58 -12.49
C ASP A 127 -20.69 3.97 -12.00
N THR A 128 -20.75 4.18 -10.69
CA THR A 128 -21.23 5.42 -10.07
C THR A 128 -20.22 6.02 -9.08
N PRO A 129 -20.19 7.36 -8.93
CA PRO A 129 -19.35 8.04 -7.94
C PRO A 129 -19.59 7.58 -6.51
N ASP A 130 -20.87 7.45 -6.12
CA ASP A 130 -21.23 7.05 -4.77
C ASP A 130 -20.87 5.59 -4.50
N GLY A 131 -21.05 4.70 -5.48
CA GLY A 131 -20.60 3.32 -5.38
C GLY A 131 -19.08 3.23 -5.17
N LEU A 132 -18.29 3.97 -5.96
CA LEU A 132 -16.83 3.92 -5.81
C LEU A 132 -16.39 4.52 -4.48
N TRP A 133 -17.00 5.63 -4.06
CA TRP A 133 -16.71 6.22 -2.78
C TRP A 133 -17.07 5.30 -1.61
N GLN A 134 -18.18 4.55 -1.69
CA GLN A 134 -18.55 3.58 -0.66
C GLN A 134 -17.47 2.51 -0.46
N VAL A 135 -16.83 2.08 -1.55
CA VAL A 135 -15.73 1.10 -1.49
C VAL A 135 -14.41 1.73 -1.01
N LEU A 136 -14.09 2.94 -1.47
CA LEU A 136 -12.81 3.60 -1.17
C LEU A 136 -12.76 4.24 0.21
N ARG A 137 -13.88 4.77 0.72
CA ARG A 137 -13.91 5.51 1.97
C ARG A 137 -13.29 4.73 3.14
N PRO A 138 -13.62 3.45 3.39
CA PRO A 138 -13.01 2.70 4.47
C PRO A 138 -11.48 2.61 4.34
N ALA A 139 -10.94 2.54 3.12
CA ALA A 139 -9.50 2.52 2.89
C ALA A 139 -8.87 3.89 3.22
N VAL A 140 -9.50 5.00 2.82
CA VAL A 140 -9.04 6.35 3.19
C VAL A 140 -9.13 6.57 4.70
N ASP A 141 -10.19 6.09 5.35
CA ASP A 141 -10.35 6.13 6.82
C ASP A 141 -9.20 5.38 7.51
N ARG A 142 -8.76 4.24 6.96
CA ARG A 142 -7.55 3.55 7.41
C ARG A 142 -6.33 4.48 7.26
N VAL A 143 -6.06 5.04 6.09
CA VAL A 143 -4.90 5.94 5.90
C VAL A 143 -4.87 7.08 6.95
N VAL A 144 -6.02 7.70 7.20
CA VAL A 144 -6.16 8.72 8.24
C VAL A 144 -5.82 8.17 9.64
N GLU A 145 -6.30 6.98 9.99
CA GLU A 145 -6.00 6.31 11.25
C GLU A 145 -4.48 6.10 11.44
N LEU A 146 -3.77 5.63 10.42
CA LEU A 146 -2.31 5.47 10.48
C LEU A 146 -1.62 6.81 10.73
N HIS A 147 -1.95 7.84 9.96
CA HIS A 147 -1.27 9.14 10.03
C HIS A 147 -1.57 9.90 11.33
N ARG A 148 -2.60 9.45 12.07
CA ARG A 148 -2.98 9.98 13.38
C ARG A 148 -2.65 9.02 14.54
N SER A 149 -2.05 7.86 14.25
CA SER A 149 -1.71 6.85 15.27
C SER A 149 -0.64 7.33 16.24
N HIS A 150 0.17 8.31 15.83
CA HIS A 150 1.19 8.95 16.65
C HIS A 150 0.95 10.47 16.68
N PRO A 151 1.41 11.16 17.74
CA PRO A 151 1.39 12.62 17.76
C PRO A 151 2.07 13.18 16.51
N ALA A 152 1.42 14.13 15.84
CA ALA A 152 2.01 14.78 14.68
C ALA A 152 3.34 15.41 15.08
N VAL A 153 4.38 15.13 14.28
CA VAL A 153 5.68 15.79 14.46
C VAL A 153 5.51 17.24 14.02
N SER A 154 5.98 18.19 14.84
CA SER A 154 5.99 19.61 14.46
C SER A 154 6.87 19.78 13.21
N SER A 155 6.23 19.95 12.07
CA SER A 155 6.90 20.06 10.77
C SER A 155 7.49 21.47 10.61
N THR A 156 8.75 21.54 10.18
CA THR A 156 9.35 22.74 9.59
C THR A 156 9.73 22.42 8.14
N PRO A 157 9.85 23.42 7.25
CA PRO A 157 10.29 23.19 5.88
C PRO A 157 11.58 22.37 5.77
N GLU A 158 12.55 22.62 6.64
CA GLU A 158 13.84 21.92 6.66
C GLU A 158 13.67 20.45 7.05
N LEU A 159 12.90 20.17 8.11
CA LEU A 159 12.63 18.81 8.56
C LEU A 159 11.83 18.02 7.52
N ALA A 160 10.89 18.67 6.82
CA ALA A 160 10.12 18.04 5.75
C ALA A 160 11.01 17.67 4.57
N LEU A 161 11.95 18.54 4.17
CA LEU A 161 12.92 18.24 3.10
C LEU A 161 13.92 17.15 3.50
N GLU A 162 14.41 17.17 4.75
CA GLU A 162 15.25 16.09 5.30
C GLU A 162 14.50 14.76 5.27
N THR A 163 13.24 14.75 5.71
CA THR A 163 12.39 13.55 5.66
C THR A 163 12.19 13.09 4.21
N ALA A 164 11.96 14.00 3.28
CA ALA A 164 11.78 13.72 1.86
C ALA A 164 13.04 13.12 1.21
N ALA A 165 14.23 13.54 1.64
CA ALA A 165 15.51 13.03 1.14
C ALA A 165 15.75 11.55 1.49
N HIS A 166 15.00 10.99 2.46
CA HIS A 166 15.00 9.55 2.71
C HIS A 166 14.21 8.72 1.69
N TYR A 167 13.40 9.38 0.86
CA TYR A 167 12.63 8.74 -0.22
C TYR A 167 13.35 8.92 -1.56
N VAL A 168 13.68 10.15 -1.92
CA VAL A 168 14.20 10.49 -3.25
C VAL A 168 15.51 11.25 -3.14
N ARG A 169 16.41 11.04 -4.11
CA ARG A 169 17.71 11.74 -4.13
C ARG A 169 17.58 13.26 -4.33
N THR A 170 16.56 13.70 -5.06
CA THR A 170 16.33 15.12 -5.37
C THR A 170 14.85 15.44 -5.16
N PRO A 171 14.48 15.92 -3.95
CA PRO A 171 13.07 16.10 -3.58
C PRO A 171 12.44 17.40 -4.12
N GLU A 172 13.24 18.35 -4.60
CA GLU A 172 12.75 19.60 -5.19
C GLU A 172 12.57 19.46 -6.70
N PHE A 173 11.41 19.88 -7.20
CA PHE A 173 10.99 19.71 -8.59
C PHE A 173 11.10 20.99 -9.41
N GLY A 174 11.39 22.14 -8.78
CA GLY A 174 11.49 23.44 -9.45
C GLY A 174 10.12 24.04 -9.80
N VAL A 175 9.06 23.50 -9.21
CA VAL A 175 7.68 23.89 -9.44
C VAL A 175 7.06 24.30 -8.10
N GLN A 176 6.69 25.58 -7.98
CA GLN A 176 6.35 26.22 -6.71
C GLN A 176 5.33 25.43 -5.89
N GLN A 177 4.23 24.98 -6.50
CA GLN A 177 3.16 24.28 -5.80
C GLN A 177 3.60 22.94 -5.20
N ALA A 178 4.43 22.17 -5.91
CA ALA A 178 4.91 20.87 -5.47
C ALA A 178 5.96 21.04 -4.36
N ASP A 179 6.88 21.98 -4.53
CA ASP A 179 7.92 22.25 -3.54
C ASP A 179 7.34 22.82 -2.24
N GLU A 180 6.32 23.69 -2.34
CA GLU A 180 5.63 24.23 -1.16
C GLU A 180 4.75 23.18 -0.47
N ALA A 181 4.10 22.29 -1.24
CA ALA A 181 3.38 21.15 -0.66
C ALA A 181 4.32 20.23 0.13
N LEU A 182 5.52 19.98 -0.39
CA LEU A 182 6.53 19.19 0.32
C LEU A 182 7.01 19.89 1.60
N ARG A 183 7.34 21.18 1.55
CA ARG A 183 7.79 21.96 2.71
C ARG A 183 6.74 22.12 3.82
N THR A 184 5.46 21.95 3.48
CA THR A 184 4.33 22.06 4.42
C THR A 184 3.67 20.71 4.70
N ALA A 185 4.27 19.62 4.24
CA ALA A 185 3.70 18.29 4.40
C ALA A 185 3.57 17.89 5.86
N LEU A 186 2.50 17.16 6.16
CA LEU A 186 2.35 16.46 7.43
C LEU A 186 3.41 15.36 7.55
N LEU A 187 4.17 15.40 8.64
CA LEU A 187 5.12 14.37 9.02
C LEU A 187 4.48 13.42 10.04
N ALA A 188 4.24 12.18 9.62
CA ALA A 188 3.55 11.17 10.41
C ALA A 188 3.97 9.74 9.96
N PRO A 189 3.54 8.68 10.66
CA PRO A 189 3.73 7.31 10.18
C PRO A 189 3.17 7.13 8.77
N THR A 190 3.87 6.36 7.94
CA THR A 190 3.51 6.09 6.53
C THR A 190 3.64 4.60 6.25
N HIS A 191 2.78 4.09 5.39
CA HIS A 191 2.90 2.77 4.77
C HIS A 191 3.99 2.76 3.69
N GLY A 192 4.13 3.86 2.95
CA GLY A 192 5.25 4.12 2.04
C GLY A 192 5.05 3.63 0.60
N ASP A 193 4.35 2.52 0.38
CA ASP A 193 3.95 2.04 -0.96
C ASP A 193 2.46 1.66 -0.99
N LEU A 194 1.59 2.51 -0.44
CA LEU A 194 0.16 2.17 -0.33
C LEU A 194 -0.58 2.32 -1.65
N GLY A 195 -0.68 1.24 -2.41
CA GLY A 195 -1.55 1.13 -3.58
C GLY A 195 -2.84 0.34 -3.27
N PRO A 196 -3.77 0.23 -4.24
CA PRO A 196 -5.01 -0.51 -4.04
C PRO A 196 -4.78 -2.02 -3.79
N TRP A 197 -3.69 -2.60 -4.31
CA TRP A 197 -3.31 -3.99 -4.04
C TRP A 197 -2.89 -4.26 -2.58
N ASN A 198 -2.62 -3.21 -1.79
CA ASN A 198 -2.33 -3.33 -0.36
C ASN A 198 -3.60 -3.31 0.50
N VAL A 199 -4.78 -3.18 -0.11
CA VAL A 199 -6.05 -3.01 0.59
C VAL A 199 -6.97 -4.19 0.33
N ARG A 200 -7.48 -4.76 1.42
CA ARG A 200 -8.51 -5.80 1.44
C ARG A 200 -9.84 -5.17 1.88
N CYS A 201 -10.85 -5.28 1.04
CA CYS A 201 -12.21 -4.82 1.31
C CYS A 201 -13.07 -6.03 1.71
N ASP A 202 -13.68 -5.98 2.89
CA ASP A 202 -14.61 -7.02 3.34
C ASP A 202 -16.05 -6.53 3.16
N PRO A 203 -16.80 -7.06 2.16
CA PRO A 203 -18.17 -6.61 1.92
C PRO A 203 -19.14 -7.00 3.04
N ARG A 204 -18.75 -7.91 3.95
CA ARG A 204 -19.61 -8.39 5.04
C ARG A 204 -19.76 -7.37 6.15
N ASP A 205 -18.69 -6.63 6.43
CA ASP A 205 -18.67 -5.58 7.47
C ASP A 205 -18.46 -4.17 6.89
N GLY A 206 -18.23 -4.05 5.58
CA GLY A 206 -18.01 -2.77 4.90
C GLY A 206 -16.70 -2.10 5.29
N THR A 207 -15.72 -2.86 5.81
CA THR A 207 -14.44 -2.33 6.26
C THR A 207 -13.31 -2.58 5.26
N ALA A 208 -12.23 -1.81 5.41
CA ALA A 208 -10.97 -2.04 4.74
C ALA A 208 -9.87 -2.43 5.73
N ARG A 209 -8.92 -3.23 5.23
CA ARG A 209 -7.73 -3.68 5.95
C ARG A 209 -6.51 -3.47 5.08
N VAL A 210 -5.39 -3.10 5.68
CA VAL A 210 -4.14 -2.84 4.96
C VAL A 210 -3.10 -3.92 5.26
N LEU A 211 -2.32 -4.30 4.26
CA LEU A 211 -1.25 -5.30 4.33
C LEU A 211 0.02 -4.80 3.60
N ASP A 212 1.13 -5.51 3.82
CA ASP A 212 2.42 -5.31 3.12
C ASP A 212 3.19 -4.03 3.52
N PHE A 213 3.54 -3.94 4.82
CA PHE A 213 4.18 -2.77 5.46
C PHE A 213 5.70 -2.68 5.24
N GLU A 214 6.20 -3.15 4.11
CA GLU A 214 7.63 -3.30 3.85
C GLU A 214 8.39 -1.99 3.68
N ASP A 215 7.66 -0.92 3.33
CA ASP A 215 8.20 0.42 3.14
C ASP A 215 7.72 1.37 4.26
N TYR A 216 7.21 0.81 5.37
CA TYR A 216 6.72 1.58 6.51
C TYR A 216 7.82 2.46 7.11
N ARG A 217 7.43 3.68 7.49
CA ARG A 217 8.28 4.61 8.24
C ARG A 217 7.47 5.23 9.36
N ALA A 218 8.04 5.27 10.56
CA ALA A 218 7.42 5.92 11.72
C ALA A 218 7.26 7.44 11.55
N THR A 219 8.14 8.06 10.74
CA THR A 219 8.05 9.46 10.34
C THR A 219 8.32 9.56 8.83
N GLY A 220 7.32 10.01 8.09
CA GLY A 220 7.33 10.09 6.64
C GLY A 220 6.47 11.22 6.10
N ILE A 221 6.45 11.39 4.77
CA ILE A 221 5.58 12.34 4.09
C ILE A 221 4.18 11.72 3.98
N ALA A 222 3.34 11.96 4.99
CA ALA A 222 2.11 11.22 5.25
C ALA A 222 1.21 11.11 4.01
N ALA A 223 0.90 12.24 3.39
CA ALA A 223 -0.07 12.32 2.30
C ALA A 223 0.31 11.52 1.04
N MET A 224 1.53 11.02 0.90
CA MET A 224 1.89 10.16 -0.24
C MET A 224 1.05 8.88 -0.31
N ASP A 225 0.67 8.32 0.84
CA ASP A 225 -0.10 7.08 0.90
C ASP A 225 -1.50 7.26 0.30
N VAL A 226 -2.21 8.34 0.68
CA VAL A 226 -3.54 8.61 0.13
C VAL A 226 -3.48 9.01 -1.34
N VAL A 227 -2.45 9.74 -1.75
CA VAL A 227 -2.23 10.12 -3.16
C VAL A 227 -2.02 8.88 -4.01
N ASN A 228 -1.13 7.98 -3.59
CA ASN A 228 -0.86 6.75 -4.31
C ASN A 228 -2.10 5.84 -4.36
N LEU A 229 -2.79 5.65 -3.23
CA LEU A 229 -4.00 4.83 -3.15
C LEU A 229 -5.10 5.33 -4.11
N LEU A 230 -5.45 6.61 -4.03
CA LEU A 230 -6.54 7.18 -4.81
C LEU A 230 -6.23 7.18 -6.30
N ILE A 231 -5.04 7.63 -6.70
CA ILE A 231 -4.68 7.74 -8.12
C ILE A 231 -4.51 6.36 -8.75
N THR A 232 -3.85 5.44 -8.06
CA THR A 232 -3.59 4.11 -8.61
C THR A 232 -4.85 3.25 -8.71
N THR A 233 -5.90 3.56 -7.94
CA THR A 233 -7.23 2.95 -8.12
C THR A 233 -7.77 3.18 -9.54
N ALA A 234 -7.37 4.25 -10.22
CA ALA A 234 -7.76 4.53 -11.59
C ALA A 234 -7.39 3.40 -12.57
N LEU A 235 -6.33 2.61 -12.29
CA LEU A 235 -5.95 1.48 -13.13
C LEU A 235 -7.04 0.39 -13.17
N ALA A 236 -7.77 0.20 -12.08
CA ALA A 236 -8.89 -0.75 -12.03
C ALA A 236 -10.17 -0.17 -12.65
N VAL A 237 -10.36 1.15 -12.58
CA VAL A 237 -11.53 1.84 -13.15
C VAL A 237 -11.41 1.99 -14.67
N PHE A 238 -10.19 2.18 -15.19
CA PHE A 238 -9.94 2.47 -16.60
C PHE A 238 -9.01 1.43 -17.25
N PRO A 239 -9.37 0.13 -17.29
CA PRO A 239 -8.49 -0.93 -17.80
C PRO A 239 -7.98 -0.68 -19.22
N ASP A 240 -8.72 0.08 -20.03
CA ASP A 240 -8.37 0.52 -21.38
C ASP A 240 -7.03 1.27 -21.48
N TYR A 241 -6.45 1.73 -20.36
CA TYR A 241 -5.11 2.36 -20.35
C TYR A 241 -4.05 1.44 -20.95
N GLN A 242 -4.25 0.12 -20.91
CA GLN A 242 -3.33 -0.86 -21.50
C GLN A 242 -3.22 -0.71 -23.02
N GLU A 243 -4.29 -0.28 -23.68
CA GLU A 243 -4.35 -0.05 -25.12
C GLU A 243 -4.16 1.44 -25.47
N ARG A 244 -4.68 2.34 -24.63
CA ARG A 244 -4.73 3.79 -24.89
C ARG A 244 -3.56 4.58 -24.32
N GLY A 245 -2.77 3.97 -23.43
CA GLY A 245 -1.59 4.57 -22.81
C GLY A 245 -1.89 5.43 -21.57
N PHE A 246 -0.82 5.83 -20.90
CA PHE A 246 -0.89 6.55 -19.62
C PHE A 246 -1.25 8.03 -19.76
N ASP A 247 -1.01 8.65 -20.92
CA ASP A 247 -1.47 10.02 -21.18
C ASP A 247 -3.00 10.08 -21.20
N TRP A 248 -3.63 9.11 -21.88
CA TRP A 248 -5.07 8.98 -21.86
C TRP A 248 -5.60 8.74 -20.45
N LEU A 249 -4.95 7.86 -19.67
CA LEU A 249 -5.33 7.61 -18.28
C LEU A 249 -5.22 8.89 -17.42
N TYR A 250 -4.14 9.66 -17.59
CA TYR A 250 -3.96 10.94 -16.90
C TYR A 250 -5.13 11.88 -17.19
N ASP A 251 -5.52 12.00 -18.47
CA ASP A 251 -6.67 12.79 -18.87
C ASP A 251 -7.95 12.26 -18.20
N GLN A 252 -8.20 10.94 -18.15
CA GLN A 252 -9.39 10.41 -17.45
C GLN A 252 -9.41 10.69 -15.94
N VAL A 253 -8.24 10.68 -15.29
CA VAL A 253 -8.12 10.90 -13.84
C VAL A 253 -8.36 12.37 -13.47
N PHE A 254 -7.84 13.30 -14.26
CA PHE A 254 -7.79 14.72 -13.91
C PHE A 254 -8.69 15.60 -14.79
N ASP A 255 -8.54 15.50 -16.10
CA ASP A 255 -9.05 16.50 -17.05
C ASP A 255 -10.29 16.04 -17.83
N GLY A 256 -10.74 14.80 -17.63
CA GLY A 256 -11.79 14.14 -18.40
C GLY A 256 -13.21 14.37 -17.88
N GLU A 257 -14.20 14.03 -18.71
CA GLU A 257 -15.63 14.10 -18.34
C GLU A 257 -16.05 12.94 -17.43
N HIS A 258 -15.18 11.94 -17.22
CA HIS A 258 -15.50 10.81 -16.36
C HIS A 258 -15.65 11.25 -14.91
N TRP A 259 -16.60 10.63 -14.22
CA TRP A 259 -16.96 11.01 -12.86
C TRP A 259 -15.89 10.67 -11.81
N PHE A 260 -14.85 9.93 -12.17
CA PHE A 260 -13.74 9.52 -11.29
C PHE A 260 -13.07 10.73 -10.63
N GLY A 261 -12.87 11.83 -11.35
CA GLY A 261 -12.31 13.06 -10.79
C GLY A 261 -13.12 13.59 -9.59
N SER A 262 -14.45 13.41 -9.59
CA SER A 262 -15.28 13.78 -8.42
C SER A 262 -15.02 12.93 -7.18
N VAL A 263 -14.71 11.64 -7.37
CA VAL A 263 -14.40 10.71 -6.27
C VAL A 263 -12.98 10.96 -5.76
N LEU A 264 -12.03 11.26 -6.65
CA LEU A 264 -10.70 11.72 -6.28
C LEU A 264 -10.79 12.98 -5.40
N ALA A 265 -11.53 14.01 -5.84
CA ALA A 265 -11.76 15.23 -5.04
C ALA A 265 -12.37 14.90 -3.67
N ARG A 266 -13.40 14.04 -3.63
CA ARG A 266 -14.05 13.61 -2.39
C ARG A 266 -13.08 12.90 -1.44
N GLY A 267 -12.19 12.05 -1.95
CA GLY A 267 -11.17 11.37 -1.17
C GLY A 267 -10.12 12.33 -0.61
N LEU A 268 -9.65 13.28 -1.43
CA LEU A 268 -8.71 14.32 -1.00
C LEU A 268 -9.33 15.24 0.05
N ASP A 269 -10.58 15.68 -0.14
CA ASP A 269 -11.33 16.52 0.80
C ASP A 269 -11.56 15.79 2.13
N HIS A 270 -11.95 14.51 2.07
CA HIS A 270 -12.15 13.68 3.25
C HIS A 270 -10.87 13.51 4.05
N TYR A 271 -9.76 13.17 3.40
CA TYR A 271 -8.46 13.06 4.05
C TYR A 271 -8.01 14.39 4.66
N ALA A 272 -8.08 15.48 3.88
CA ALA A 272 -7.74 16.83 4.29
C ALA A 272 -8.52 17.28 5.54
N ALA A 273 -9.83 17.03 5.57
CA ALA A 273 -10.69 17.36 6.72
C ALA A 273 -10.24 16.67 8.01
N HIS A 274 -9.71 15.44 7.92
CA HIS A 274 -9.26 14.69 9.09
C HIS A 274 -7.81 14.97 9.47
N THR A 275 -6.95 15.42 8.55
CA THR A 275 -5.54 15.72 8.86
C THR A 275 -5.23 17.21 8.98
N GLY A 276 -6.18 18.09 8.70
CA GLY A 276 -5.99 19.55 8.70
C GLY A 276 -5.14 20.06 7.53
N GLN A 277 -4.85 19.22 6.53
CA GLN A 277 -4.12 19.61 5.33
C GLN A 277 -5.08 20.23 4.30
N ARG A 278 -4.57 20.95 3.31
CA ARG A 278 -5.39 21.42 2.19
C ARG A 278 -5.46 20.36 1.09
N PRO A 279 -6.64 20.07 0.50
CA PRO A 279 -6.77 19.05 -0.55
C PRO A 279 -5.81 19.27 -1.72
N GLY A 280 -5.64 20.52 -2.15
CA GLY A 280 -4.71 20.88 -3.22
C GLY A 280 -3.25 20.58 -2.89
N ARG A 281 -2.82 20.85 -1.66
CA ARG A 281 -1.46 20.55 -1.18
C ARG A 281 -1.22 19.05 -1.06
N VAL A 282 -2.25 18.28 -0.70
CA VAL A 282 -2.16 16.81 -0.72
C VAL A 282 -1.92 16.33 -2.14
N LEU A 283 -2.71 16.79 -3.12
CA LEU A 283 -2.52 16.40 -4.53
C LEU A 283 -1.18 16.89 -5.11
N ASP A 284 -0.69 18.07 -4.69
CA ASP A 284 0.60 18.61 -5.11
C ASP A 284 1.81 17.74 -4.70
N LEU A 285 1.61 16.72 -3.87
CA LEU A 285 2.62 15.70 -3.57
C LEU A 285 2.67 14.57 -4.61
N LEU A 286 1.87 14.62 -5.67
CA LEU A 286 1.89 13.62 -6.74
C LEU A 286 3.28 13.47 -7.39
N PRO A 287 3.99 14.55 -7.80
CA PRO A 287 5.33 14.40 -8.37
C PRO A 287 6.31 13.70 -7.43
N PHE A 288 6.27 14.04 -6.14
CA PHE A 288 7.06 13.39 -5.10
C PHE A 288 6.73 11.91 -4.96
N THR A 289 5.45 11.58 -4.88
CA THR A 289 4.95 10.21 -4.77
C THR A 289 5.39 9.36 -5.97
N CYS A 290 5.22 9.88 -7.19
CA CYS A 290 5.68 9.20 -8.40
C CYS A 290 7.20 9.02 -8.42
N GLN A 291 7.97 10.05 -8.06
CA GLN A 291 9.43 9.98 -8.05
C GLN A 291 9.94 8.95 -7.03
N TRP A 292 9.35 8.91 -5.84
CA TRP A 292 9.63 7.89 -4.83
C TRP A 292 9.42 6.48 -5.38
N LEU A 293 8.25 6.22 -5.98
CA LEU A 293 7.91 4.87 -6.46
C LEU A 293 8.80 4.45 -7.63
N ILE A 294 9.19 5.40 -8.51
CA ILE A 294 10.19 5.14 -9.55
C ILE A 294 11.53 4.72 -8.93
N GLU A 295 12.10 5.56 -8.05
CA GLU A 295 13.42 5.29 -7.45
C GLU A 295 13.41 3.99 -6.61
N ARG A 296 12.34 3.76 -5.86
CA ARG A 296 12.15 2.54 -5.05
C ARG A 296 12.10 1.30 -5.93
N ILE A 297 11.33 1.32 -7.02
CA ILE A 297 11.17 0.16 -7.93
C ILE A 297 12.47 -0.08 -8.72
N GLU A 298 13.15 0.96 -9.16
CA GLU A 298 14.45 0.86 -9.84
C GLU A 298 15.54 0.32 -8.91
N ALA A 299 15.54 0.71 -7.63
CA ALA A 299 16.44 0.16 -6.61
C ALA A 299 16.19 -1.34 -6.34
N GLU A 300 15.00 -1.86 -6.66
CA GLU A 300 14.68 -3.29 -6.65
C GLU A 300 15.09 -4.01 -7.96
N GLY A 301 15.72 -3.32 -8.90
CA GLY A 301 16.16 -3.88 -10.18
C GLY A 301 15.02 -4.17 -11.16
N ARG A 302 13.88 -3.47 -11.00
CA ARG A 302 12.69 -3.63 -11.84
C ARG A 302 12.60 -2.49 -12.86
N ASP A 303 12.07 -2.82 -14.03
CA ASP A 303 11.80 -1.83 -15.08
C ASP A 303 10.54 -1.01 -14.75
N THR A 304 10.69 0.32 -14.74
CA THR A 304 9.62 1.30 -14.51
C THR A 304 9.04 1.88 -15.80
N SER A 305 9.61 1.56 -16.98
CA SER A 305 9.21 2.15 -18.27
C SER A 305 7.76 1.88 -18.65
N ARG A 306 7.17 0.81 -18.09
CA ARG A 306 5.77 0.40 -18.30
C ARG A 306 4.83 0.80 -17.16
N LEU A 307 5.28 1.67 -16.25
CA LEU A 307 4.46 2.15 -15.13
C LEU A 307 4.02 3.59 -15.38
N PHE A 308 2.84 3.94 -14.89
CA PHE A 308 2.22 5.26 -15.09
C PHE A 308 2.94 6.39 -14.35
N TYR A 309 3.78 6.09 -13.35
CA TYR A 309 4.40 7.08 -12.47
C TYR A 309 5.21 8.14 -13.23
N ARG A 310 5.97 7.75 -14.26
CA ARG A 310 6.79 8.70 -15.02
C ARG A 310 5.93 9.65 -15.87
N PRO A 311 5.00 9.17 -16.72
CA PRO A 311 4.06 10.04 -17.41
C PRO A 311 3.28 10.98 -16.48
N PHE A 312 2.80 10.46 -15.34
CA PHE A 312 2.04 11.28 -14.38
C PHE A 312 2.89 12.38 -13.75
N ARG A 313 4.13 12.07 -13.36
CA ARG A 313 5.09 13.06 -12.85
C ARG A 313 5.36 14.14 -13.89
N GLU A 314 5.71 13.74 -15.11
CA GLU A 314 6.10 14.66 -16.18
C GLU A 314 4.96 15.61 -16.55
N ARG A 315 3.75 15.07 -16.79
CA ARG A 315 2.57 15.90 -17.09
C ARG A 315 2.20 16.86 -15.97
N TYR A 316 2.30 16.43 -14.72
CA TYR A 316 2.02 17.31 -13.58
C TYR A 316 2.98 18.50 -13.52
N LEU A 317 4.26 18.26 -13.76
CA LEU A 317 5.29 19.30 -13.74
C LEU A 317 5.18 20.26 -14.93
N GLU A 318 4.72 19.78 -16.08
CA GLU A 318 4.40 20.62 -17.24
C GLU A 318 3.14 21.47 -17.00
N ARG A 319 2.08 20.86 -16.46
CA ARG A 319 0.81 21.52 -16.21
C ARG A 319 0.14 20.92 -14.99
N ARG A 320 0.00 21.73 -13.93
CA ARG A 320 -0.78 21.37 -12.75
C ARG A 320 -2.23 21.04 -13.18
N PRO A 321 -2.74 19.83 -12.87
CA PRO A 321 -4.09 19.44 -13.24
C PRO A 321 -5.14 20.21 -12.44
N THR A 322 -6.35 20.29 -12.98
CA THR A 322 -7.54 20.71 -12.22
C THR A 322 -8.39 19.48 -11.92
N VAL A 323 -8.89 19.33 -10.70
CA VAL A 323 -9.84 18.26 -10.39
C VAL A 323 -11.24 18.88 -10.34
N ASN A 324 -12.16 18.39 -11.19
CA ASN A 324 -13.54 18.89 -11.30
C ASN A 324 -13.64 20.41 -11.58
N GLY A 325 -12.79 20.91 -12.48
CA GLY A 325 -12.75 22.34 -12.84
C GLY A 325 -12.31 23.29 -11.72
N ARG A 326 -11.90 22.76 -10.56
CA ARG A 326 -11.33 23.54 -9.46
C ARG A 326 -9.83 23.35 -9.47
N ILE A 327 -9.11 24.47 -9.48
CA ILE A 327 -7.77 24.49 -8.90
C ILE A 327 -8.02 24.35 -7.41
N HIS A 328 -7.73 23.19 -6.82
CA HIS A 328 -7.72 23.07 -5.36
C HIS A 328 -6.59 23.98 -4.85
N VAL A 329 -6.94 25.16 -4.32
CA VAL A 329 -6.04 26.15 -3.71
C VAL A 329 -6.02 25.95 -2.19
#